data_AF-A0A966P852-F1
#
_entry.id   AF-A0A966P852-F1
#
_cell.length_a   1.000
_cell.length_b   1.000
_cell.length_c   1.000
_cell.angle_alpha   90.00
_cell.angle_beta   90.00
_cell.angle_gamma   90.00
#
_symmetry.space_group_name_H-M   'P 1'
#
loop_
_entity.id
_entity.type
_entity.pdbx_description
1 polymer ?
#
loop_
_entity_poly.entity_id
_entity_poly.type
_entity_poly.pdbx_seq_one_letter_code
_entity_poly.pdbx_strand_id
1 'polypeptide(L)'
;MVRAGLKVSPKELALICASHAGSSAHLDVARSILSGSGLDESALKNTPDKPLDPIERAAWGDKAPTSLAANCSGKHAGMVATCKVNGWDLASYKNPSHPLQIAIKNEFEKLSGEAITKVGVDGCGAPLFAISLSGLASAIRNLLLSHDPVHQEAF
;
A
#
# COMPACT_ATOMS: atom_id res chain seq x y z
N MET A 1 7.71 2.41 -3.17
CA MET A 1 7.79 0.94 -3.24
C MET A 1 8.46 0.47 -4.53
N VAL A 2 8.02 0.90 -5.72
CA VAL A 2 8.70 0.59 -7.01
C VAL A 2 10.19 0.99 -6.99
N ARG A 3 10.50 2.22 -6.55
CA ARG A 3 11.89 2.67 -6.32
C ARG A 3 12.71 1.75 -5.40
N ALA A 4 12.05 1.10 -4.45
CA ALA A 4 12.66 0.15 -3.53
C ALA A 4 12.67 -1.29 -4.07
N GLY A 5 12.53 -1.48 -5.38
CA GLY A 5 12.66 -2.78 -6.04
C GLY A 5 11.38 -3.61 -6.13
N LEU A 6 10.22 -3.08 -5.73
CA LEU A 6 8.95 -3.79 -5.95
C LEU A 6 8.66 -3.90 -7.46
N LYS A 7 8.59 -5.13 -7.95
CA LYS A 7 8.19 -5.45 -9.34
C LYS A 7 6.83 -6.12 -9.34
N VAL A 8 5.86 -5.49 -9.98
CA VAL A 8 4.46 -5.93 -10.05
C VAL A 8 3.89 -5.58 -11.42
N SER A 9 2.84 -6.29 -11.84
CA SER A 9 2.10 -5.95 -13.05
C SER A 9 1.30 -4.64 -12.89
N PRO A 10 0.88 -3.99 -13.99
CA PRO A 10 0.02 -2.80 -13.91
C PRO A 10 -1.29 -3.05 -13.14
N LYS A 11 -1.86 -4.25 -13.26
CA LYS A 11 -3.07 -4.67 -12.53
C LYS A 11 -2.85 -4.70 -11.01
N GLU A 12 -1.70 -5.23 -10.58
CA GLU A 12 -1.32 -5.30 -9.17
C GLU A 12 -0.95 -3.94 -8.61
N LEU A 13 -0.23 -3.12 -9.39
CA LEU A 13 0.08 -1.75 -9.01
C LEU A 13 -1.19 -0.91 -8.83
N ALA A 14 -2.18 -1.07 -9.72
CA ALA A 14 -3.47 -0.42 -9.59
C ALA A 14 -4.17 -0.78 -8.27
N LEU A 15 -4.13 -2.07 -7.86
CA LEU A 15 -4.71 -2.48 -6.58
C LEU A 15 -3.93 -1.92 -5.39
N ILE A 16 -2.59 -1.89 -5.46
CA ILE A 16 -1.73 -1.32 -4.41
C ILE A 16 -2.04 0.16 -4.15
N CYS A 17 -2.37 0.90 -5.21
CA CYS A 17 -2.69 2.33 -5.17
C CYS A 17 -4.15 2.64 -4.82
N ALA A 18 -5.03 1.64 -4.69
CA ALA A 18 -6.46 1.82 -4.49
C ALA A 18 -6.94 1.31 -3.13
N SER A 19 -8.09 1.81 -2.69
CA SER A 19 -8.91 1.17 -1.65
C SER A 19 -9.96 0.31 -2.34
N HIS A 20 -9.81 -1.01 -2.31
CA HIS A 20 -10.64 -1.89 -3.14
C HIS A 20 -12.00 -2.21 -2.51
N ALA A 21 -12.98 -2.58 -3.35
CA ALA A 21 -14.33 -2.96 -2.94
C ALA A 21 -14.37 -4.23 -2.07
N GLY A 22 -13.41 -5.14 -2.27
CA GLY A 22 -13.37 -6.45 -1.58
C GLY A 22 -14.03 -7.58 -2.36
N SER A 23 -14.32 -7.37 -3.65
CA SER A 23 -14.74 -8.43 -4.57
C SER A 23 -13.68 -9.52 -4.73
N SER A 24 -14.10 -10.72 -5.14
CA SER A 24 -13.20 -11.86 -5.37
C SER A 24 -12.01 -11.50 -6.28
N ALA A 25 -12.25 -10.77 -7.36
CA ALA A 25 -11.20 -10.32 -8.27
C ALA A 25 -10.16 -9.41 -7.60
N HIS A 26 -10.56 -8.57 -6.64
CA HIS A 26 -9.62 -7.77 -5.85
C HIS A 26 -8.79 -8.65 -4.90
N LEU A 27 -9.46 -9.58 -4.21
CA LEU A 27 -8.79 -10.49 -3.26
C LEU A 27 -7.77 -11.38 -3.97
N ASP A 28 -8.09 -11.85 -5.18
CA ASP A 28 -7.20 -12.68 -5.99
C ASP A 28 -5.95 -11.91 -6.46
N VAL A 29 -6.08 -10.61 -6.78
CA VAL A 29 -4.93 -9.76 -7.09
C VAL A 29 -4.08 -9.48 -5.85
N ALA A 30 -4.69 -9.27 -4.68
CA ALA A 30 -3.92 -9.14 -3.43
C ALA A 30 -3.13 -10.43 -3.13
N ARG A 31 -3.72 -11.61 -3.36
CA ARG A 31 -3.03 -12.90 -3.26
C ARG A 31 -1.93 -13.07 -4.30
N SER A 32 -2.13 -12.60 -5.54
CA SER A 32 -1.09 -12.70 -6.57
C SER A 32 0.16 -11.91 -6.17
N ILE A 33 0.00 -10.72 -5.61
CA ILE A 33 1.11 -9.90 -5.09
C ILE A 33 1.89 -10.65 -4.00
N LEU A 34 1.18 -11.24 -3.03
CA LEU A 34 1.78 -12.01 -1.94
C LEU A 34 2.54 -13.23 -2.48
N SER A 35 1.87 -14.07 -3.27
CA SER A 35 2.43 -15.30 -3.81
C SER A 35 3.61 -15.05 -4.75
N GLY A 36 3.58 -13.97 -5.55
CA GLY A 36 4.69 -13.53 -6.39
C GLY A 36 5.95 -13.16 -5.60
N SER A 37 5.82 -12.88 -4.30
CA SER A 37 6.93 -12.64 -3.37
C SER A 37 7.22 -13.86 -2.46
N GLY A 38 6.58 -15.00 -2.68
CA GLY A 38 6.69 -16.18 -1.82
C GLY A 38 6.11 -15.97 -0.42
N LEU A 39 5.06 -15.16 -0.32
CA LEU A 39 4.31 -14.89 0.91
C LEU A 39 2.86 -15.38 0.78
N ASP A 40 2.19 -15.50 1.92
CA ASP A 40 0.76 -15.78 2.01
C ASP A 40 0.03 -14.70 2.83
N GLU A 41 -1.28 -14.88 3.03
CA GLU A 41 -2.13 -13.93 3.76
C GLU A 41 -1.66 -13.68 5.21
N SER A 42 -0.88 -14.58 5.81
CA SER A 42 -0.38 -14.42 7.18
C SER A 42 0.66 -13.30 7.34
N ALA A 43 1.26 -12.88 6.22
CA ALA A 43 2.18 -11.73 6.18
C ALA A 43 1.44 -10.40 6.42
N LEU A 44 0.15 -10.33 6.13
CA LEU A 44 -0.65 -9.12 6.32
C LEU A 44 -0.82 -8.81 7.81
N LYS A 45 -0.52 -7.56 8.20
CA LYS A 45 -0.68 -7.07 9.58
C LYS A 45 -1.69 -5.92 9.66
N ASN A 46 -2.43 -5.63 8.59
CA ASN A 46 -3.46 -4.60 8.65
C ASN A 46 -4.66 -5.04 9.47
N THR A 47 -5.35 -4.06 10.05
CA THR A 47 -6.60 -4.27 10.77
C THR A 47 -7.58 -5.06 9.90
N PRO A 48 -8.07 -6.23 10.36
CA PRO A 48 -9.08 -7.00 9.63
C PRO A 48 -10.39 -6.20 9.47
N ASP A 49 -11.02 -6.32 8.31
CA ASP A 49 -12.38 -5.83 8.07
C ASP A 49 -13.12 -6.78 7.11
N LYS A 50 -14.41 -6.56 6.91
CA LYS A 50 -15.20 -7.13 5.82
C LYS A 50 -15.03 -6.28 4.54
N PRO A 51 -15.48 -6.77 3.36
CA PRO A 51 -15.48 -5.96 2.15
C PRO A 51 -16.10 -4.57 2.35
N LEU A 52 -15.55 -3.57 1.69
CA LEU A 52 -15.97 -2.17 1.80
C LEU A 52 -17.28 -1.92 1.05
N ASP A 53 -17.41 -2.50 -0.14
CA ASP A 53 -18.57 -2.30 -1.00
C ASP A 53 -19.81 -2.96 -0.38
N PRO A 54 -20.99 -2.30 -0.36
CA PRO A 54 -22.19 -2.84 0.25
C PRO A 54 -22.64 -4.20 -0.32
N ILE A 55 -22.49 -4.43 -1.63
CA ILE A 55 -22.90 -5.68 -2.27
C ILE A 55 -21.97 -6.81 -1.82
N GLU A 56 -20.65 -6.57 -1.87
CA GLU A 56 -19.65 -7.54 -1.43
C GLU A 56 -19.76 -7.81 0.08
N ARG A 57 -20.06 -6.78 0.89
CA ARG A 57 -20.23 -6.90 2.33
C ARG A 57 -21.47 -7.70 2.71
N ALA A 58 -22.57 -7.52 1.97
CA ALA A 58 -23.78 -8.33 2.13
C ALA A 58 -23.52 -9.79 1.75
N ALA A 59 -22.83 -10.05 0.63
CA ALA A 59 -22.45 -11.39 0.21
C ALA A 59 -21.45 -12.07 1.18
N TRP A 60 -20.63 -11.29 1.87
CA TRP A 60 -19.72 -11.78 2.92
C TRP A 60 -20.48 -12.35 4.13
N GLY A 61 -21.63 -11.75 4.47
CA GLY A 61 -22.50 -12.18 5.57
C GLY A 61 -21.80 -12.16 6.93
N ASP A 62 -21.99 -13.24 7.70
CA ASP A 62 -21.47 -13.36 9.08
C ASP A 62 -20.05 -13.90 9.18
N LYS A 63 -19.37 -14.13 8.04
CA LYS A 63 -17.96 -14.50 8.04
C LYS A 63 -17.15 -13.46 8.80
N ALA A 64 -16.17 -13.92 9.58
CA ALA A 64 -15.28 -13.05 10.32
C ALA A 64 -14.55 -12.07 9.37
N PRO A 65 -14.25 -10.83 9.81
CA PRO A 65 -13.39 -9.93 9.07
C PRO A 65 -12.00 -10.53 8.90
N THR A 66 -11.33 -10.22 7.79
CA THR A 66 -9.96 -10.69 7.51
C THR A 66 -9.08 -9.55 7.06
N SER A 67 -7.76 -9.66 7.25
CA SER A 67 -6.81 -8.66 6.73
C SER A 67 -6.84 -8.59 5.20
N LEU A 68 -7.12 -9.71 4.51
CA LEU A 68 -7.26 -9.74 3.06
C LEU A 68 -8.54 -9.02 2.58
N ALA A 69 -9.67 -9.20 3.26
CA ALA A 69 -10.94 -8.58 2.84
C ALA A 69 -10.98 -7.06 3.09
N ALA A 70 -10.17 -6.54 4.00
CA ALA A 70 -10.05 -5.11 4.23
C ALA A 70 -9.58 -4.38 2.95
N ASN A 71 -10.19 -3.24 2.65
CA ASN A 71 -9.95 -2.45 1.43
C ASN A 71 -8.48 -2.04 1.19
N CYS A 72 -7.67 -2.00 2.24
CA CYS A 72 -6.25 -1.64 2.20
C CYS A 72 -5.34 -2.86 1.92
N SER A 73 -5.88 -4.07 1.80
CA SER A 73 -5.05 -5.29 1.71
C SER A 73 -4.10 -5.25 0.51
N GLY A 74 -4.49 -4.65 -0.62
CA GLY A 74 -3.63 -4.43 -1.78
C GLY A 74 -2.39 -3.59 -1.44
N LYS A 75 -2.59 -2.43 -0.79
CA LYS A 75 -1.49 -1.57 -0.27
C LYS A 75 -0.57 -2.37 0.64
N HIS A 76 -1.13 -3.16 1.56
CA HIS A 76 -0.36 -3.96 2.49
C HIS A 76 0.39 -5.12 1.83
N ALA A 77 -0.18 -5.77 0.82
CA ALA A 77 0.49 -6.79 0.02
C ALA A 77 1.73 -6.20 -0.68
N GLY A 78 1.59 -5.01 -1.28
CA GLY A 78 2.72 -4.27 -1.86
C GLY A 78 3.80 -3.90 -0.83
N MET A 79 3.39 -3.50 0.38
CA MET A 79 4.31 -3.20 1.49
C MET A 79 5.13 -4.42 1.91
N VAL A 80 4.50 -5.57 2.17
CA VAL A 80 5.22 -6.78 2.61
C VAL A 80 6.04 -7.40 1.48
N ALA A 81 5.57 -7.34 0.23
CA ALA A 81 6.35 -7.71 -0.94
C ALA A 81 7.63 -6.87 -1.06
N THR A 82 7.52 -5.54 -0.86
CA THR A 82 8.68 -4.65 -0.85
C THR A 82 9.64 -5.02 0.27
N CYS A 83 9.15 -5.30 1.48
CA CYS A 83 10.00 -5.75 2.59
C CYS A 83 10.74 -7.04 2.25
N LYS A 84 10.04 -8.01 1.65
CA LYS A 84 10.62 -9.31 1.26
C LYS A 84 11.77 -9.16 0.26
N VAL A 85 11.61 -8.32 -0.77
CA VAL A 85 12.65 -8.05 -1.77
C VAL A 85 13.90 -7.42 -1.14
N ASN A 86 13.74 -6.64 -0.07
CA ASN A 86 14.84 -5.95 0.60
C ASN A 86 15.38 -6.66 1.85
N GLY A 87 14.84 -7.84 2.20
CA GLY A 87 15.19 -8.53 3.45
C GLY A 87 14.80 -7.77 4.72
N TRP A 88 13.82 -6.86 4.65
CA TRP A 88 13.31 -6.12 5.80
C TRP A 88 12.29 -6.94 6.59
N ASP A 89 12.11 -6.59 7.85
CA ASP A 89 11.21 -7.30 8.75
C ASP A 89 9.74 -7.23 8.28
N LEU A 90 9.09 -8.38 8.26
CA LEU A 90 7.69 -8.51 7.82
C LEU A 90 6.70 -8.30 8.97
N ALA A 91 7.14 -8.34 10.23
CA ALA A 91 6.25 -8.17 11.37
C ALA A 91 6.03 -6.69 11.72
N SER A 92 7.05 -5.85 11.56
CA SER A 92 7.06 -4.45 11.99
C SER A 92 6.96 -3.44 10.85
N TYR A 93 6.63 -3.85 9.62
CA TYR A 93 6.60 -2.96 8.44
C TYR A 93 5.70 -1.73 8.58
N LYS A 94 4.74 -1.73 9.51
CA LYS A 94 3.85 -0.61 9.82
C LYS A 94 4.46 0.42 10.76
N ASN A 95 5.57 0.11 11.42
CA ASN A 95 6.25 1.03 12.34
C ASN A 95 6.80 2.21 11.54
N PRO A 96 6.55 3.48 11.94
CA PRO A 96 7.11 4.66 11.28
C PRO A 96 8.63 4.65 11.11
N SER A 97 9.36 4.00 12.03
CA SER A 97 10.83 3.84 11.96
C SER A 97 11.29 2.67 11.10
N HIS A 98 10.37 1.87 10.54
CA HIS A 98 10.72 0.76 9.68
C HIS A 98 11.30 1.27 8.34
N PRO A 99 12.32 0.63 7.76
CA PRO A 99 12.94 1.07 6.49
C PRO A 99 11.94 1.33 5.36
N LEU A 100 10.90 0.49 5.24
CA LEU A 100 9.80 0.70 4.31
C LEU A 100 9.11 2.06 4.49
N GLN A 101 8.73 2.41 5.71
CA GLN A 101 7.97 3.63 5.99
C GLN A 101 8.84 4.87 5.82
N ILE A 102 10.11 4.77 6.18
CA ILE A 102 11.13 5.79 5.88
C ILE A 102 11.26 5.98 4.36
N ALA A 103 11.33 4.91 3.58
CA ALA A 103 11.42 5.00 2.11
C ALA A 103 10.17 5.66 1.49
N ILE A 104 8.98 5.32 1.98
CA ILE A 104 7.72 5.95 1.52
C ILE A 104 7.71 7.43 1.90
N LYS A 105 8.04 7.77 3.15
CA LYS A 105 8.15 9.16 3.64
C LYS A 105 9.11 9.96 2.76
N ASN A 106 10.32 9.46 2.55
CA ASN A 106 11.35 10.15 1.78
C ASN A 106 10.92 10.42 0.33
N GLU A 107 10.24 9.47 -0.32
CA GLU A 107 9.73 9.69 -1.68
C GLU A 107 8.64 10.77 -1.70
N PHE A 108 7.76 10.75 -0.69
CA PHE A 108 6.70 11.73 -0.60
C PHE A 108 7.24 13.14 -0.33
N GLU A 109 8.22 13.29 0.58
CA GLU A 109 8.90 14.57 0.83
C GLU A 109 9.67 15.08 -0.39
N LYS A 110 10.34 14.17 -1.13
CA LYS A 110 11.03 14.50 -2.38
C LYS A 110 10.06 15.06 -3.42
N LEU A 111 8.90 14.42 -3.59
CA LEU A 111 7.90 14.84 -4.57
C LEU A 111 7.16 16.11 -4.14
N SER A 112 6.87 16.26 -2.84
CA SER A 112 6.13 17.42 -2.33
C SER A 112 7.00 18.66 -2.15
N GLY A 113 8.30 18.49 -1.93
CA GLY A 113 9.20 19.57 -1.50
C GLY A 113 8.97 20.02 -0.05
N GLU A 114 8.20 19.26 0.74
CA GLU A 114 7.82 19.58 2.11
C GLU A 114 8.25 18.46 3.06
N ALA A 115 8.76 18.83 4.24
CA ALA A 115 9.08 17.88 5.29
C ALA A 115 7.81 17.43 6.03
N ILE A 116 7.61 16.13 6.16
CA ILE A 116 6.59 15.50 7.00
C ILE A 116 7.05 15.62 8.46
N THR A 117 6.38 16.49 9.21
CA THR A 117 6.69 16.76 10.64
C THR A 117 5.77 16.03 11.61
N LYS A 118 4.63 15.49 11.14
CA LYS A 118 3.68 14.74 11.96
C LYS A 118 3.26 13.45 11.24
N VAL A 119 3.24 12.36 12.00
CA VAL A 119 2.85 11.03 11.54
C VAL A 119 1.73 10.52 12.45
N GLY A 120 0.55 10.32 11.88
CA GLY A 120 -0.57 9.65 12.52
C GLY A 120 -0.60 8.16 12.19
N VAL A 121 -1.69 7.50 12.60
CA VAL A 121 -1.97 6.10 12.29
C VAL A 121 -3.30 6.02 11.55
N ASP A 122 -3.29 5.43 10.36
CA ASP A 122 -4.47 5.12 9.56
C ASP A 122 -5.28 3.98 10.23
N GLY A 123 -6.58 3.85 9.96
CA GLY A 123 -7.42 2.76 10.47
C GLY A 123 -6.94 1.35 10.08
N CYS A 124 -6.21 1.23 8.96
CA CYS A 124 -5.53 -0.02 8.59
C CYS A 124 -4.26 -0.31 9.43
N GLY A 125 -3.80 0.67 10.22
CA GLY A 125 -2.64 0.60 11.10
C GLY A 125 -1.32 1.03 10.45
N ALA A 126 -1.34 1.51 9.20
CA ALA A 126 -0.15 2.07 8.54
C ALA A 126 0.09 3.54 8.96
N PRO A 127 1.31 4.07 8.80
CA PRO A 127 1.59 5.49 9.00
C PRO A 127 0.76 6.37 8.08
N LEU A 128 0.24 7.48 8.63
CA LEU A 128 -0.47 8.53 7.91
C LEU A 128 0.34 9.82 8.00
N PHE A 129 0.86 10.29 6.87
CA PHE A 129 1.73 11.47 6.83
C PHE A 129 0.91 12.76 6.70
N ALA A 130 1.06 13.66 7.67
CA ALA A 130 0.45 14.98 7.58
C ALA A 130 1.25 15.86 6.61
N ILE A 131 0.55 16.51 5.69
CA ILE A 131 1.14 17.43 4.70
C ILE A 131 0.16 18.56 4.38
N SER A 132 0.68 19.70 3.91
CA SER A 132 -0.17 20.75 3.35
C SER A 132 -0.86 20.32 2.03
N LEU A 133 -2.00 20.94 1.72
CA LEU A 133 -2.69 20.74 0.45
C LEU A 133 -1.79 21.11 -0.75
N SER A 134 -1.01 22.18 -0.62
CA SER A 134 -0.05 22.62 -1.63
C SER A 134 1.08 21.60 -1.83
N GLY A 135 1.56 20.98 -0.75
CA GLY A 135 2.57 19.92 -0.79
C GLY A 135 2.03 18.67 -1.49
N LEU A 136 0.79 18.27 -1.19
CA LEU A 136 0.12 17.16 -1.88
C LEU A 136 -0.07 17.45 -3.39
N ALA A 137 -0.55 18.64 -3.75
CA ALA A 137 -0.70 19.05 -5.14
C ALA A 137 0.66 19.05 -5.88
N SER A 138 1.71 19.53 -5.22
CA SER A 138 3.09 19.50 -5.75
C SER A 138 3.58 18.08 -5.97
N ALA A 139 3.32 17.16 -5.03
CA ALA A 139 3.72 15.76 -5.15
C ALA A 139 3.09 15.09 -6.37
N ILE A 140 1.78 15.27 -6.58
CA ILE A 140 1.07 14.72 -7.75
C ILE A 140 1.61 15.32 -9.05
N ARG A 141 1.75 16.65 -9.11
CA ARG A 141 2.32 17.34 -10.29
C ARG A 141 3.70 16.81 -10.62
N ASN A 142 4.57 16.70 -9.62
CA ASN A 142 5.96 16.30 -9.82
C ASN A 142 6.08 14.82 -10.19
N LEU A 143 5.18 13.95 -9.71
CA LEU A 143 5.09 12.56 -10.13
C LEU A 143 4.75 12.47 -11.64
N LEU A 144 3.71 13.19 -12.08
CA LEU A 144 3.25 13.17 -13.47
C LEU A 144 4.26 13.75 -14.46
N LEU A 145 5.03 14.76 -14.04
CA LEU A 145 6.05 15.40 -14.88
C LEU A 145 7.44 14.76 -14.73
N SER A 146 7.58 13.69 -13.96
CA SER A 146 8.89 13.13 -13.62
C SER A 146 9.53 12.40 -14.79
N HIS A 147 10.81 12.63 -15.06
CA HIS A 147 11.61 11.81 -15.98
C HIS A 147 12.35 10.66 -15.30
N ASP A 148 12.10 10.42 -14.01
CA ASP A 148 12.68 9.29 -13.29
C ASP A 148 12.04 7.98 -13.78
N PRO A 149 12.82 6.99 -14.25
CA PRO A 149 12.28 5.75 -14.81
C PRO A 149 11.28 5.05 -13.89
N VAL A 150 11.48 5.08 -12.57
CA VAL A 150 10.59 4.41 -11.61
C VAL A 150 9.19 5.04 -11.53
N HIS A 151 9.01 6.26 -12.05
CA HIS A 151 7.71 6.93 -12.15
C HIS A 151 7.03 6.68 -13.51
N GLN A 152 7.79 6.24 -14.51
CA GLN A 152 7.31 5.95 -15.85
C GLN A 152 6.92 4.47 -16.03
N GLU A 153 7.53 3.56 -15.27
CA GLU A 153 7.19 2.12 -15.27
C GLU A 153 5.74 1.82 -14.82
N ALA A 154 5.01 2.83 -14.31
CA ALA A 154 3.65 2.71 -13.82
C ALA A 154 2.55 3.04 -14.86
N PHE A 155 2.91 3.51 -16.06
CA PHE A 155 1.98 4.00 -17.08
C PHE A 155 2.25 3.42 -18.48
#